data_AF-A0A350CC34-F1
#
_entry.id   AF-A0A350CC34-F1
#
_cell.length_a   1.000
_cell.length_b   1.000
_cell.length_c   1.000
_cell.angle_alpha   90.00
_cell.angle_beta   90.00
_cell.angle_gamma   90.00
#
_symmetry.space_group_name_H-M   'P 1'
#
loop_
_entity.id
_entity.type
_entity.pdbx_description
1 polymer ?
#
loop_
_entity_poly.entity_id
_entity_poly.type
_entity_poly.pdbx_seq_one_letter_code
_entity_poly.pdbx_strand_id
1 'polypeptide(L)'
;LTGLPPQVALQQQFLSDVSADAVERMVDHLLSVPQFGERWARHWMDVVHYSDTHGYEWDVPVKNAWRYRDYLIRSFNQDVPYQRFVLEQIAGDLLEPRVDAETGLNESLTAPLMLRLGERRHGDNSAAEGISQEAVSSMVDTLGKALLATTLACAQCHDHKLDAVEQRDYYSLAGMLMSTRFSSRTVDAVDSNVAVLESLRQIRGQLRAVL
;
A
#
# COMPACT_ATOMS: atom_id res chain seq x y z
N LEU A 1 -12.70 17.13 -4.96
CA LEU A 1 -12.58 15.95 -4.09
C LEU A 1 -12.51 14.64 -4.88
N THR A 2 -13.37 14.45 -5.89
CA THR A 2 -13.46 13.20 -6.67
C THR A 2 -12.58 13.14 -7.91
N GLY A 3 -11.97 14.26 -8.32
CA GLY A 3 -11.15 14.31 -9.55
C GLY A 3 -11.93 14.33 -10.86
N LEU A 4 -13.26 14.28 -10.81
CA LEU A 4 -14.15 14.37 -11.96
C LEU A 4 -14.74 15.78 -12.09
N PRO A 5 -15.06 16.24 -13.31
CA PRO A 5 -15.84 17.46 -13.50
C PRO A 5 -17.24 17.30 -12.88
N PRO A 6 -17.79 18.34 -12.23
CA PRO A 6 -19.09 18.24 -11.58
C PRO A 6 -20.23 18.11 -12.61
N GLN A 7 -21.13 17.16 -12.39
CA GLN A 7 -22.33 17.02 -13.23
C GLN A 7 -23.23 18.24 -13.09
N VAL A 8 -23.93 18.62 -14.17
CA VAL A 8 -24.82 19.80 -14.19
C VAL A 8 -25.91 19.70 -13.11
N ALA A 9 -26.48 18.51 -12.89
CA ALA A 9 -27.48 18.29 -11.85
C ALA A 9 -26.94 18.59 -10.45
N LEU A 10 -25.72 18.17 -10.15
CA LEU A 10 -25.07 18.43 -8.86
C LEU A 10 -24.77 19.93 -8.66
N GLN A 11 -24.36 20.62 -9.73
CA GLN A 11 -24.17 22.08 -9.71
C GLN A 11 -25.48 22.81 -9.40
N GLN A 12 -26.58 22.43 -10.06
CA GLN A 12 -27.89 23.02 -9.83
C GLN A 12 -28.40 22.75 -8.41
N GLN A 13 -28.21 21.54 -7.91
CA GLN A 13 -28.54 21.19 -6.53
C GLN A 13 -27.78 22.07 -5.54
N PHE A 14 -26.47 22.24 -5.72
CA PHE A 14 -25.66 23.10 -4.86
C PHE A 14 -26.09 24.57 -4.93
N LEU A 15 -26.28 25.12 -6.13
CA LEU A 15 -26.63 26.54 -6.33
C LEU A 15 -28.04 26.90 -5.84
N SER A 16 -28.93 25.92 -5.74
CA SER A 16 -30.30 26.13 -5.24
C SER A 16 -30.43 25.86 -3.73
N ASP A 17 -29.39 25.32 -3.09
CA ASP A 17 -29.37 25.07 -1.65
C ASP A 17 -29.05 26.38 -0.90
N VAL A 18 -30.05 26.94 -0.23
CA VAL A 18 -29.95 28.18 0.57
C VAL A 18 -29.73 27.92 2.06
N SER A 19 -29.49 26.66 2.43
CA SER A 19 -29.19 26.31 3.81
C SER A 19 -27.84 26.89 4.26
N ALA A 20 -27.70 27.11 5.57
CA ALA A 20 -26.46 27.63 6.13
C ALA A 20 -25.29 26.62 6.04
N ASP A 21 -25.61 25.34 5.86
CA ASP A 21 -24.69 24.19 5.79
C ASP A 21 -24.56 23.59 4.37
N ALA A 22 -24.96 24.33 3.33
CA ALA A 22 -24.96 23.85 1.95
C ALA A 22 -23.57 23.38 1.48
N VAL A 23 -22.50 24.04 1.93
CA VAL A 23 -21.11 23.69 1.58
C VAL A 23 -20.72 22.37 2.23
N GLU A 24 -20.98 22.23 3.53
CA GLU A 24 -20.70 21.05 4.33
C GLU A 24 -21.42 19.83 3.74
N ARG A 25 -22.71 19.95 3.45
CA ARG A 25 -23.50 18.89 2.82
C ARG A 25 -22.94 18.45 1.46
N MET A 26 -22.48 19.40 0.66
CA MET A 26 -21.88 19.11 -0.64
C MET A 26 -20.51 18.43 -0.48
N VAL A 27 -19.71 18.86 0.48
CA VAL A 27 -18.43 18.22 0.82
C VAL A 27 -18.69 16.79 1.29
N ASP A 28 -19.59 16.57 2.25
CA ASP A 28 -19.95 15.25 2.76
C ASP A 28 -20.42 14.31 1.64
N HIS A 29 -21.26 14.81 0.74
CA HIS A 29 -21.68 14.06 -0.43
C HIS A 29 -20.48 13.64 -1.30
N LEU A 30 -19.59 14.58 -1.62
CA LEU A 30 -18.42 14.33 -2.45
C LEU A 30 -17.37 13.42 -1.78
N LEU A 31 -17.32 13.39 -0.44
CA LEU A 31 -16.50 12.46 0.33
C LEU A 31 -17.11 11.05 0.34
N SER A 32 -18.44 10.93 0.27
CA SER A 32 -19.15 9.64 0.34
C SER A 32 -19.12 8.81 -0.95
N VAL A 33 -18.81 9.42 -2.09
CA VAL A 33 -18.85 8.72 -3.39
C VAL A 33 -17.54 7.97 -3.67
N PRO A 34 -17.57 6.80 -4.34
CA PRO A 34 -16.37 5.96 -4.52
C PRO A 34 -15.17 6.65 -5.17
N GLN A 35 -15.44 7.63 -6.05
CA GLN A 35 -14.41 8.37 -6.79
C GLN A 35 -13.55 9.26 -5.88
N PHE A 36 -14.01 9.54 -4.64
CA PHE A 36 -13.17 10.16 -3.62
C PHE A 36 -11.92 9.31 -3.36
N GLY A 37 -12.10 8.04 -3.00
CA GLY A 37 -11.00 7.11 -2.75
C GLY A 37 -10.12 6.89 -3.97
N GLU A 38 -10.68 6.80 -5.18
CA GLU A 38 -9.92 6.71 -6.43
C GLU A 38 -8.99 7.92 -6.62
N ARG A 39 -9.50 9.13 -6.37
CA ARG A 39 -8.72 10.36 -6.51
C ARG A 39 -7.65 10.49 -5.44
N TRP A 40 -7.97 10.19 -4.19
CA TRP A 40 -7.06 10.37 -3.06
C TRP A 40 -5.99 9.27 -2.99
N ALA A 41 -6.34 8.04 -3.34
CA ALA A 41 -5.37 6.95 -3.49
C ALA A 41 -4.26 7.34 -4.49
N ARG A 42 -4.59 8.04 -5.57
CA ARG A 42 -3.60 8.50 -6.56
C ARG A 42 -2.55 9.44 -5.96
N HIS A 43 -2.97 10.34 -5.06
CA HIS A 43 -2.02 11.21 -4.37
C HIS A 43 -1.05 10.43 -3.48
N TRP A 44 -1.53 9.39 -2.81
CA TRP A 44 -0.65 8.49 -2.04
C TRP A 44 0.27 7.67 -2.97
N MET A 45 -0.28 7.14 -4.06
CA MET A 45 0.48 6.40 -5.09
C MET A 45 1.65 7.21 -5.64
N ASP A 46 1.45 8.51 -5.90
CA ASP A 46 2.50 9.42 -6.35
C ASP A 46 3.65 9.53 -5.32
N VAL A 47 3.32 9.51 -4.01
CA VAL A 47 4.31 9.61 -2.90
C VAL A 47 5.13 8.33 -2.75
N VAL A 48 4.54 7.17 -2.99
CA VAL A 48 5.18 5.86 -2.75
C VAL A 48 5.72 5.20 -4.01
N HIS A 49 5.90 5.97 -5.08
CA HIS A 49 6.43 5.48 -6.37
C HIS A 49 5.62 4.30 -6.93
N TYR A 50 4.30 4.35 -6.81
CA TYR A 50 3.45 3.30 -7.36
C TYR A 50 3.55 3.24 -8.89
N SER A 51 3.75 2.03 -9.39
CA SER A 51 3.65 1.67 -10.80
C SER A 51 3.29 0.19 -10.91
N ASP A 52 2.64 -0.20 -12.02
CA ASP A 52 2.33 -1.61 -12.27
C ASP A 52 3.58 -2.44 -12.61
N THR A 53 4.70 -1.76 -12.92
CA THR A 53 6.01 -2.33 -13.24
C THR A 53 7.11 -1.63 -12.44
N HIS A 54 8.33 -2.19 -12.41
CA HIS A 54 9.46 -1.58 -11.71
C HIS A 54 10.14 -0.45 -12.50
N GLY A 55 9.70 -0.13 -13.73
CA GLY A 55 10.11 1.06 -14.46
C GLY A 55 11.58 1.08 -14.92
N TYR A 56 12.23 -0.07 -15.02
CA TYR A 56 13.67 -0.18 -15.32
C TYR A 56 13.99 -1.19 -16.41
N GLU A 57 14.79 -0.82 -17.42
CA GLU A 57 15.30 -1.63 -18.53
C GLU A 57 14.31 -2.65 -19.14
N TRP A 58 14.22 -3.87 -18.58
CA TRP A 58 13.31 -4.95 -19.02
C TRP A 58 11.87 -4.77 -18.52
N ASP A 59 11.65 -3.79 -17.66
CA ASP A 59 10.39 -3.33 -17.10
C ASP A 59 9.51 -4.47 -16.57
N VAL A 60 9.99 -5.14 -15.52
CA VAL A 60 9.29 -6.27 -14.92
C VAL A 60 8.08 -5.81 -14.10
N PRO A 61 6.93 -6.53 -14.19
CA PRO A 61 5.76 -6.20 -13.38
C PRO A 61 6.03 -6.25 -11.87
N VAL A 62 5.51 -5.28 -11.12
CA VAL A 62 5.44 -5.40 -9.66
C VAL A 62 4.36 -6.41 -9.35
N LYS A 63 4.76 -7.57 -8.83
CA LYS A 63 3.82 -8.65 -8.54
C LYS A 63 2.72 -8.14 -7.59
N ASN A 64 1.48 -8.20 -8.07
CA ASN A 64 0.27 -7.77 -7.35
C ASN A 64 0.18 -6.26 -7.04
N ALA A 65 0.87 -5.38 -7.78
CA ALA A 65 0.78 -3.91 -7.60
C ALA A 65 -0.68 -3.43 -7.53
N TRP A 66 -1.52 -3.87 -8.47
CA TRP A 66 -2.93 -3.51 -8.54
C TRP A 66 -3.71 -3.79 -7.24
N ARG A 67 -3.34 -4.81 -6.45
CA ARG A 67 -3.98 -5.09 -5.16
C ARG A 67 -3.69 -3.99 -4.15
N TYR A 68 -2.47 -3.43 -4.18
CA TYR A 68 -2.10 -2.30 -3.34
C TYR A 68 -2.85 -1.02 -3.75
N ARG A 69 -3.00 -0.75 -5.05
CA ARG A 69 -3.87 0.33 -5.54
C ARG A 69 -5.30 0.16 -4.99
N ASP A 70 -5.87 -1.03 -5.14
CA ASP A 70 -7.25 -1.26 -4.71
C ASP A 70 -7.39 -1.20 -3.18
N TYR A 71 -6.38 -1.65 -2.43
CA TYR A 71 -6.27 -1.46 -0.97
C TYR A 71 -6.31 0.03 -0.60
N LEU A 72 -5.57 0.89 -1.31
CA LEU A 72 -5.56 2.33 -1.04
C LEU A 72 -6.94 2.92 -1.27
N ILE A 73 -7.56 2.61 -2.42
CA ILE A 73 -8.90 3.10 -2.77
C ILE A 73 -9.91 2.74 -1.68
N ARG A 74 -9.93 1.47 -1.25
CA ARG A 74 -10.79 1.01 -0.15
C ARG A 74 -10.45 1.70 1.17
N SER A 75 -9.17 1.85 1.50
CA SER A 75 -8.75 2.47 2.76
C SER A 75 -9.17 3.93 2.87
N PHE A 76 -9.10 4.70 1.77
CA PHE A 76 -9.60 6.07 1.73
C PHE A 76 -11.13 6.13 1.78
N ASN A 77 -11.84 5.28 1.03
CA ASN A 77 -13.32 5.26 1.05
C ASN A 77 -13.90 4.78 2.38
N GLN A 78 -13.19 3.92 3.11
CA GLN A 78 -13.58 3.41 4.42
C GLN A 78 -13.16 4.33 5.57
N ASP A 79 -12.50 5.45 5.28
CA ASP A 79 -11.95 6.38 6.27
C ASP A 79 -11.09 5.66 7.34
N VAL A 80 -10.16 4.81 6.88
CA VAL A 80 -9.27 4.08 7.78
C VAL A 80 -8.47 5.08 8.62
N PRO A 81 -8.46 4.97 9.96
CA PRO A 81 -7.75 5.92 10.82
C PRO A 81 -6.29 6.06 10.42
N TYR A 82 -5.79 7.29 10.33
CA TYR A 82 -4.44 7.57 9.83
C TYR A 82 -3.34 6.75 10.53
N GLN A 83 -3.41 6.63 11.86
CA GLN A 83 -2.47 5.80 12.63
C GLN A 83 -2.48 4.34 12.16
N ARG A 84 -3.68 3.78 11.92
CA ARG A 84 -3.82 2.42 11.43
C ARG A 84 -3.28 2.30 10.00
N PHE A 85 -3.63 3.24 9.13
CA PHE A 85 -3.14 3.29 7.77
C PHE A 85 -1.61 3.28 7.70
N VAL A 86 -0.94 4.18 8.43
CA VAL A 86 0.53 4.26 8.48
C VAL A 86 1.15 2.97 9.02
N LEU A 87 0.61 2.41 10.10
CA LEU A 87 1.13 1.16 10.67
C LEU A 87 1.00 -0.01 9.69
N GLU A 88 -0.10 -0.08 8.93
CA GLU A 88 -0.28 -1.11 7.90
C GLU A 88 0.81 -1.02 6.82
N GLN A 89 1.20 0.20 6.41
CA GLN A 89 2.24 0.40 5.39
C GLN A 89 3.62 -0.13 5.81
N ILE A 90 3.96 -0.05 7.09
CA ILE A 90 5.28 -0.42 7.61
C ILE A 90 5.31 -1.87 8.08
N ALA A 91 4.25 -2.30 8.78
CA ALA A 91 4.25 -3.53 9.58
C ALA A 91 2.89 -4.23 9.57
N GLY A 92 2.10 -4.08 8.49
CA GLY A 92 0.75 -4.63 8.42
C GLY A 92 0.65 -6.15 8.57
N ASP A 93 1.74 -6.89 8.36
CA ASP A 93 1.86 -8.33 8.63
C ASP A 93 2.02 -8.69 10.12
N LEU A 94 2.32 -7.71 10.97
CA LEU A 94 2.44 -7.84 12.43
C LEU A 94 1.21 -7.31 13.18
N LEU A 95 0.23 -6.75 12.47
CA LEU A 95 -0.98 -6.19 13.07
C LEU A 95 -2.10 -7.23 13.14
N GLU A 96 -3.04 -7.01 14.08
CA GLU A 96 -4.34 -7.67 14.03
C GLU A 96 -4.99 -7.42 12.65
N PRO A 97 -5.39 -8.45 11.89
CA PRO A 97 -5.89 -8.31 10.53
C PRO A 97 -7.06 -7.35 10.39
N ARG A 98 -6.99 -6.40 9.45
CA ARG A 98 -8.18 -5.69 8.97
C ARG A 98 -8.73 -6.44 7.77
N VAL A 99 -9.83 -7.14 8.00
CA VAL A 99 -10.52 -7.90 6.95
C VAL A 99 -11.56 -7.01 6.30
N ASP A 100 -11.46 -6.84 4.99
CA ASP A 100 -12.49 -6.18 4.20
C ASP A 100 -13.72 -7.09 4.11
N ALA A 101 -14.88 -6.57 4.52
CA ALA A 101 -16.10 -7.36 4.66
C ALA A 101 -16.70 -7.80 3.32
N GLU A 102 -16.44 -7.05 2.24
CA GLU A 102 -16.97 -7.33 0.91
C GLU A 102 -16.12 -8.37 0.17
N THR A 103 -14.81 -8.20 0.22
CA THR A 103 -13.86 -9.04 -0.53
C THR A 103 -13.32 -10.21 0.29
N GLY A 104 -13.41 -10.17 1.63
CA GLY A 104 -12.82 -11.18 2.52
C GLY A 104 -11.28 -11.13 2.56
N LEU A 105 -10.67 -10.05 2.08
CA LEU A 105 -9.22 -9.89 2.04
C LEU A 105 -8.69 -9.30 3.35
N ASN A 106 -7.55 -9.80 3.80
CA ASN A 106 -6.74 -9.16 4.83
C ASN A 106 -5.97 -7.99 4.21
N GLU A 107 -6.53 -6.80 4.34
CA GLU A 107 -5.99 -5.56 3.80
C GLU A 107 -4.62 -5.23 4.40
N SER A 108 -4.41 -5.56 5.67
CA SER A 108 -3.16 -5.29 6.39
C SER A 108 -1.98 -6.06 5.81
N LEU A 109 -2.19 -7.22 5.17
CA LEU A 109 -1.11 -7.94 4.47
C LEU A 109 -0.74 -7.33 3.12
N THR A 110 -1.58 -6.47 2.56
CA THR A 110 -1.34 -5.83 1.25
C THR A 110 -0.48 -4.57 1.39
N ALA A 111 -0.69 -3.80 2.45
CA ALA A 111 -0.07 -2.50 2.67
C ALA A 111 1.47 -2.50 2.72
N PRO A 112 2.19 -3.50 3.28
CA PRO A 112 3.64 -3.54 3.26
C PRO A 112 4.28 -3.55 1.86
N LEU A 113 3.48 -3.74 0.79
CA LEU A 113 3.97 -3.58 -0.58
C LEU A 113 4.54 -2.17 -0.83
N MET A 114 4.15 -1.14 -0.06
CA MET A 114 4.75 0.19 -0.12
C MET A 114 6.29 0.16 -0.13
N LEU A 115 6.89 -0.68 0.73
CA LEU A 115 8.35 -0.80 0.85
C LEU A 115 9.00 -1.52 -0.35
N ARG A 116 8.21 -2.03 -1.30
CA ARG A 116 8.66 -2.77 -2.48
C ARG A 116 8.41 -2.00 -3.79
N LEU A 117 7.68 -0.90 -3.74
CA LEU A 117 7.42 -0.04 -4.90
C LEU A 117 8.67 0.75 -5.31
N GLY A 118 8.67 1.24 -6.54
CA GLY A 118 9.82 1.90 -7.16
C GLY A 118 10.74 0.97 -7.95
N GLU A 119 11.88 1.53 -8.33
CA GLU A 119 12.82 0.93 -9.28
C GLU A 119 13.47 -0.36 -8.74
N ARG A 120 13.55 -1.40 -9.59
CA ARG A 120 14.35 -2.61 -9.33
C ARG A 120 15.20 -2.98 -10.55
N ARG A 121 16.42 -3.47 -10.31
CA ARG A 121 17.42 -3.71 -11.35
C ARG A 121 17.77 -5.20 -11.49
N HIS A 122 18.25 -5.59 -12.68
CA HIS A 122 18.65 -6.96 -13.02
C HIS A 122 19.74 -7.57 -12.13
N GLY A 123 20.53 -6.72 -11.44
CA GLY A 123 21.60 -7.13 -10.52
C GLY A 123 21.12 -7.58 -9.14
N ASP A 124 19.80 -7.62 -8.91
CA ASP A 124 19.15 -8.17 -7.74
C ASP A 124 19.49 -9.67 -7.61
N ASN A 125 20.60 -9.96 -6.95
CA ASN A 125 21.03 -11.33 -6.75
C ASN A 125 20.09 -12.03 -5.75
N SER A 126 19.76 -13.29 -6.01
CA SER A 126 18.92 -14.11 -5.13
C SER A 126 19.58 -14.37 -3.76
N ALA A 127 20.90 -14.20 -3.66
CA ALA A 127 21.65 -14.33 -2.41
C ALA A 127 21.41 -13.15 -1.43
N ALA A 128 20.95 -12.01 -1.92
CA ALA A 128 20.61 -10.79 -1.18
C ALA A 128 19.14 -10.40 -1.35
N GLU A 129 18.28 -11.36 -1.74
CA GLU A 129 16.83 -11.17 -1.91
C GLU A 129 16.44 -10.00 -2.84
N GLY A 130 17.33 -9.62 -3.77
CA GLY A 130 17.11 -8.48 -4.63
C GLY A 130 16.92 -7.15 -3.90
N ILE A 131 17.67 -6.92 -2.82
CA ILE A 131 17.77 -5.62 -2.17
C ILE A 131 19.10 -4.99 -2.59
N SER A 132 19.06 -4.14 -3.61
CA SER A 132 20.19 -3.29 -3.99
C SER A 132 20.33 -2.09 -3.04
N GLN A 133 21.49 -1.45 -3.02
CA GLN A 133 21.67 -0.21 -2.24
C GLN A 133 20.70 0.89 -2.71
N GLU A 134 20.38 0.92 -4.00
CA GLU A 134 19.40 1.81 -4.60
C GLU A 134 17.97 1.51 -4.10
N ALA A 135 17.60 0.23 -4.00
CA ALA A 135 16.30 -0.17 -3.45
C ALA A 135 16.18 0.26 -1.97
N VAL A 136 17.23 0.08 -1.18
CA VAL A 136 17.26 0.55 0.22
C VAL A 136 17.19 2.07 0.30
N SER A 137 17.95 2.77 -0.56
CA SER A 137 17.91 4.22 -0.65
C SER A 137 16.49 4.72 -1.00
N SER A 138 15.81 4.05 -1.92
CA SER A 138 14.41 4.34 -2.28
C SER A 138 13.47 4.13 -1.08
N MET A 139 13.62 3.01 -0.35
CA MET A 139 12.82 2.78 0.87
C MET A 139 13.03 3.86 1.93
N VAL A 140 14.29 4.23 2.21
CA VAL A 140 14.62 5.30 3.17
C VAL A 140 14.05 6.65 2.72
N ASP A 141 14.16 6.97 1.44
CA ASP A 141 13.63 8.20 0.86
C ASP A 141 12.09 8.26 0.94
N THR A 142 11.41 7.20 0.53
CA THR A 142 9.94 7.09 0.64
C THR A 142 9.49 7.19 2.09
N LEU A 143 10.12 6.47 3.04
CA LEU A 143 9.76 6.56 4.46
C LEU A 143 9.99 7.96 5.02
N GLY A 144 11.14 8.56 4.74
CA GLY A 144 11.48 9.91 5.19
C GLY A 144 10.47 10.94 4.72
N LYS A 145 10.20 10.97 3.41
CA LYS A 145 9.29 11.95 2.80
C LYS A 145 7.84 11.69 3.16
N ALA A 146 7.38 10.44 3.08
CA ALA A 146 5.96 10.11 3.25
C ALA A 146 5.51 10.16 4.71
N LEU A 147 6.37 9.76 5.66
CA LEU A 147 5.98 9.55 7.05
C LEU A 147 6.65 10.50 8.03
N LEU A 148 7.89 10.93 7.76
CA LEU A 148 8.64 11.83 8.64
C LEU A 148 8.62 13.29 8.16
N ALA A 149 8.07 13.55 6.98
CA ALA A 149 8.06 14.86 6.33
C ALA A 149 9.46 15.51 6.22
N THR A 150 10.51 14.70 6.08
CA THR A 150 11.90 15.16 5.89
C THR A 150 12.62 14.37 4.80
N THR A 151 13.62 14.98 4.18
CA THR A 151 14.45 14.33 3.16
C THR A 151 15.70 13.74 3.79
N LEU A 152 15.79 12.41 3.83
CA LEU A 152 16.96 11.75 4.42
C LEU A 152 18.10 11.51 3.41
N ALA A 153 17.88 11.78 2.13
CA ALA A 153 18.82 11.44 1.05
C ALA A 153 20.22 12.08 1.21
N CYS A 154 20.33 13.31 1.73
CA CYS A 154 21.65 13.91 1.97
C CYS A 154 22.47 13.12 3.00
N ALA A 155 21.81 12.54 4.00
CA ALA A 155 22.43 11.75 5.07
C ALA A 155 23.13 10.49 4.56
N GLN A 156 22.85 10.08 3.32
CA GLN A 156 23.51 8.96 2.67
C GLN A 156 25.03 9.17 2.54
N CYS A 157 25.47 10.38 2.18
CA CYS A 157 26.88 10.65 1.86
C CYS A 157 27.62 11.41 2.97
N HIS A 158 26.91 12.21 3.76
CA HIS A 158 27.44 13.01 4.86
C HIS A 158 26.29 13.36 5.82
N ASP A 159 26.55 13.84 7.03
CA ASP A 159 25.49 14.26 7.96
C ASP A 159 24.52 15.27 7.30
N HIS A 160 23.22 15.15 7.60
CA HIS A 160 22.21 15.97 6.95
C HIS A 160 22.49 17.46 7.16
N LYS A 161 22.36 18.25 6.08
CA LYS A 161 22.82 19.65 6.05
C LYS A 161 22.10 20.55 7.08
N LEU A 162 20.80 20.31 7.29
CA LEU A 162 19.91 21.21 8.02
C LEU A 162 19.26 20.57 9.24
N ASP A 163 19.14 19.24 9.26
CA ASP A 163 18.42 18.50 10.29
C ASP A 163 19.42 17.68 11.09
N ALA A 164 19.11 17.39 12.36
CA ALA A 164 19.95 16.58 13.24
C ALA A 164 19.83 15.07 12.91
N VAL A 165 20.19 14.71 11.68
CA VAL A 165 20.28 13.33 11.20
C VAL A 165 21.72 13.07 10.79
N GLU A 166 22.43 12.28 11.58
CA GLU A 166 23.78 11.88 11.23
C GLU A 166 23.76 10.78 10.16
N GLN A 167 24.86 10.65 9.41
CA GLN A 167 25.03 9.57 8.45
C GLN A 167 24.87 8.19 9.12
N ARG A 168 25.29 8.05 10.39
CA ARG A 168 25.07 6.81 11.15
C ARG A 168 23.60 6.48 11.35
N ASP A 169 22.73 7.49 11.49
CA ASP A 169 21.29 7.29 11.70
C ASP A 169 20.64 6.81 10.40
N TYR A 170 21.04 7.40 9.26
CA TYR A 170 20.66 6.96 7.92
C TYR A 170 21.00 5.47 7.71
N TYR A 171 22.25 5.09 7.97
CA TYR A 171 22.67 3.69 7.76
C TYR A 171 22.10 2.73 8.81
N SER A 172 21.76 3.21 10.01
CA SER A 172 21.02 2.40 11.00
C SER A 172 19.61 2.08 10.51
N LEU A 173 18.89 3.07 9.97
CA LEU A 173 17.57 2.84 9.37
C LEU A 173 17.66 1.94 8.13
N ALA A 174 18.64 2.18 7.25
CA ALA A 174 18.91 1.31 6.10
C ALA A 174 19.15 -0.15 6.54
N GLY A 175 19.94 -0.38 7.59
CA GLY A 175 20.18 -1.71 8.15
C GLY A 175 18.92 -2.39 8.68
N MET A 176 18.01 -1.63 9.30
CA MET A 176 16.69 -2.15 9.72
C MET A 176 15.88 -2.62 8.51
N LEU A 177 15.81 -1.82 7.43
CA LEU A 177 15.04 -2.14 6.24
C LEU A 177 15.64 -3.32 5.45
N MET A 178 16.97 -3.43 5.41
CA MET A 178 17.68 -4.58 4.81
C MET A 178 17.43 -5.89 5.57
N SER A 179 16.98 -5.82 6.82
CA SER A 179 16.64 -6.99 7.63
C SER A 179 15.24 -7.54 7.33
N THR A 180 14.43 -6.83 6.54
CA THR A 180 13.12 -7.30 6.08
C THR A 180 13.26 -8.37 4.99
N ARG A 181 12.29 -9.28 4.92
CA ARG A 181 12.21 -10.33 3.89
C ARG A 181 10.92 -10.21 3.10
N PHE A 182 11.04 -10.00 1.79
CA PHE A 182 9.88 -9.86 0.91
C PHE A 182 9.38 -11.23 0.45
N SER A 183 8.23 -11.65 0.96
CA SER A 183 7.57 -12.89 0.55
C SER A 183 6.23 -12.62 -0.12
N SER A 184 5.80 -13.54 -1.01
CA SER A 184 4.41 -13.54 -1.49
C SER A 184 3.56 -14.35 -0.51
N ARG A 185 2.47 -13.76 -0.03
CA ARG A 185 1.50 -14.43 0.83
C ARG A 185 0.10 -14.36 0.22
N THR A 186 -0.73 -15.35 0.52
CA THR A 186 -2.17 -15.31 0.25
C THR A 186 -2.79 -14.28 1.18
N VAL A 187 -3.61 -13.38 0.62
CA VAL A 187 -4.27 -12.30 1.36
C VAL A 187 -5.71 -12.65 1.75
N ASP A 188 -6.24 -13.79 1.30
CA ASP A 188 -7.56 -14.26 1.73
C ASP A 188 -7.56 -14.45 3.25
N ALA A 189 -8.48 -13.79 3.97
CA ALA A 189 -8.57 -13.90 5.43
C ALA A 189 -9.01 -15.31 5.86
N VAL A 190 -9.80 -15.95 5.01
CA VAL A 190 -10.17 -17.36 5.11
C VAL A 190 -9.66 -18.04 3.84
N ASP A 191 -8.91 -19.14 3.98
CA ASP A 191 -8.42 -19.88 2.83
C ASP A 191 -9.61 -20.38 2.00
N SER A 192 -9.73 -19.81 0.80
CA SER A 192 -10.81 -20.10 -0.15
C SER A 192 -10.84 -21.57 -0.58
N ASN A 193 -9.73 -22.29 -0.39
CA ASN A 193 -9.61 -23.70 -0.71
C ASN A 193 -9.94 -24.63 0.46
N VAL A 194 -10.33 -24.15 1.64
CA VAL A 194 -10.59 -25.02 2.81
C VAL A 194 -11.58 -26.13 2.48
N ALA A 195 -12.74 -25.78 1.89
CA ALA A 195 -13.75 -26.78 1.53
C ALA A 195 -13.23 -27.78 0.48
N VAL A 196 -12.44 -27.32 -0.48
CA VAL A 196 -11.80 -28.18 -1.50
C VAL A 196 -10.78 -29.10 -0.86
N LEU A 197 -9.94 -28.59 0.03
CA LEU A 197 -8.92 -29.35 0.75
C LEU A 197 -9.55 -30.40 1.66
N GLU A 198 -10.65 -30.08 2.33
CA GLU A 198 -11.41 -31.04 3.14
C GLU A 198 -11.98 -32.16 2.29
N SER A 199 -12.59 -31.84 1.15
CA SER A 199 -13.08 -32.82 0.18
C SER A 199 -11.96 -33.72 -0.34
N LEU A 200 -10.81 -33.13 -0.74
CA LEU A 200 -9.65 -33.88 -1.20
C LEU A 200 -9.06 -34.79 -0.10
N ARG A 201 -9.05 -34.34 1.17
CA ARG A 201 -8.61 -35.16 2.30
C ARG A 201 -9.54 -36.35 2.53
N GLN A 202 -10.85 -36.16 2.40
CA GLN A 202 -11.84 -37.22 2.51
C GLN A 202 -11.69 -38.27 1.39
N ILE A 203 -11.60 -37.82 0.13
CA ILE A 203 -11.39 -38.70 -1.04
C ILE A 203 -10.08 -39.49 -0.87
N ARG A 204 -8.99 -38.83 -0.45
CA ARG A 204 -7.72 -39.50 -0.17
C ARG A 204 -7.85 -40.58 0.90
N GLY A 205 -8.64 -40.32 1.96
CA GLY A 205 -8.93 -41.30 3.00
C GLY A 205 -9.68 -42.51 2.47
N GLN A 206 -10.70 -42.31 1.64
CA GLN A 206 -11.46 -43.39 1.00
C GLN A 206 -10.59 -44.25 0.09
N LEU A 207 -9.76 -43.63 -0.76
CA LEU A 207 -8.85 -44.36 -1.65
C LEU A 207 -7.82 -45.20 -0.88
N ARG A 208 -7.30 -44.67 0.23
CA ARG A 208 -6.36 -45.42 1.09
C ARG A 208 -7.00 -46.57 1.86
N ALA A 209 -8.32 -46.56 2.07
CA ALA A 209 -9.03 -47.65 2.74
C ALA A 209 -9.36 -48.82 1.78
N VAL A 210 -9.28 -48.58 0.47
CA VAL A 210 -9.55 -49.57 -0.59
C VAL A 210 -8.26 -50.23 -1.10
N LEU A 211 -7.10 -49.62 -0.84
CA LEU A 211 -5.76 -50.16 -1.10
C LEU A 211 -5.22 -50.91 0.12
#